data_AF-A0A359MVP6-F1
#
_entry.id   AF-A0A359MVP6-F1
#
_cell.length_a   1.000
_cell.length_b   1.000
_cell.length_c   1.000
_cell.angle_alpha   90.00
_cell.angle_beta   90.00
_cell.angle_gamma   90.00
#
_symmetry.space_group_name_H-M   'P 1'
#
loop_
_entity.id
_entity.type
_entity.pdbx_description
1 polymer ?
#
loop_
_entity_poly.entity_id
_entity_poly.type
_entity_poly.pdbx_seq_one_letter_code
_entity_poly.pdbx_strand_id
1 'polypeptide(L)'
;MKKYLLAIFCLIVISLGIYLVYINSQKNNQKDVAYDPIINYELTTDKDNYKEYRYSVTGDTLDNESKLALEKIQQDPASLSYGAKEIDLTNELKDLTPQIDGDYYNSFMVYQIGENQYTFDGTEDQWDHYDYAIYENDNKLFERHFCFPNKRTEFNLSIYNINNQLAFTFDECFLVEGKINEQDFTTDLYYAGEYINEKYGIKNTTKPFAWNNKLGFFTKKDDLAYVYFDGQPIGDSFTGIHTTACCADFGLLPKLYDNGVLVFAAGRNKTDFYIVEIKLD
;
A
#
# COMPACT_ATOMS: atom_id res chain seq x y z
N MET A 1 38.61 70.98 -5.83
CA MET A 1 37.68 70.18 -4.98
C MET A 1 36.67 69.33 -5.76
N LYS A 2 35.93 69.86 -6.74
CA LYS A 2 34.88 69.08 -7.46
C LYS A 2 35.37 67.78 -8.14
N LYS A 3 36.59 67.75 -8.69
CA LYS A 3 37.16 66.54 -9.33
C LYS A 3 37.50 65.41 -8.34
N TYR A 4 37.89 65.76 -7.11
CA TYR A 4 38.22 64.78 -6.06
C TYR A 4 36.96 64.16 -5.46
N LEU A 5 35.89 64.94 -5.28
CA LEU A 5 34.58 64.43 -4.85
C LEU A 5 33.98 63.46 -5.87
N LEU A 6 34.14 63.73 -7.18
CA LEU A 6 33.69 62.83 -8.23
C LEU A 6 34.46 61.50 -8.23
N ALA A 7 35.77 61.55 -8.02
CA ALA A 7 36.60 60.35 -7.93
C ALA A 7 36.24 59.46 -6.72
N ILE A 8 35.99 60.08 -5.56
CA ILE A 8 35.54 59.36 -4.36
C ILE A 8 34.16 58.73 -4.58
N PHE A 9 33.23 59.46 -5.21
CA PHE A 9 31.92 58.93 -5.53
C PHE A 9 31.99 57.73 -6.47
N CYS A 10 32.82 57.79 -7.52
CA CYS A 10 33.04 56.65 -8.42
C CYS A 10 33.61 55.43 -7.69
N LEU A 11 34.56 55.62 -6.76
CA LEU A 11 35.13 54.52 -5.97
C LEU A 11 34.07 53.86 -5.07
N ILE A 12 33.18 54.64 -4.46
CA ILE A 12 32.09 54.12 -3.63
C ILE A 12 31.13 53.29 -4.47
N VAL A 13 30.72 53.78 -5.65
CA VAL A 13 29.79 53.08 -6.54
C VAL A 13 30.40 51.76 -7.04
N ILE A 14 31.69 51.76 -7.41
CA ILE A 14 32.39 50.53 -7.83
C ILE A 14 32.46 49.53 -6.67
N SER A 15 32.81 50.00 -5.46
CA SER A 15 32.90 49.14 -4.28
C SER A 15 31.55 48.52 -3.92
N LEU A 16 30.46 49.30 -4.03
CA LEU A 16 29.09 48.83 -3.80
C LEU A 16 28.67 47.80 -4.85
N GLY A 17 29.02 48.01 -6.12
CA GLY A 17 28.77 47.07 -7.20
C GLY A 17 29.48 45.73 -6.98
N ILE A 18 30.76 45.75 -6.60
CA ILE A 18 31.53 44.54 -6.27
C ILE A 18 30.91 43.81 -5.07
N TYR A 19 30.51 44.55 -4.02
CA TYR A 19 29.89 43.97 -2.83
C TYR A 19 28.54 43.30 -3.15
N LEU A 20 27.72 43.92 -4.00
CA LEU A 20 26.44 43.34 -4.43
C LEU A 20 26.63 42.10 -5.29
N VAL A 21 27.61 42.11 -6.21
CA VAL A 21 27.97 40.92 -7.01
C VAL A 21 28.49 39.81 -6.09
N TYR A 22 29.27 40.14 -5.06
CA TYR A 22 29.75 39.17 -4.07
C TYR A 22 28.60 38.54 -3.28
N ILE A 23 27.64 39.34 -2.77
CA ILE A 23 26.45 38.81 -2.08
C ILE A 23 25.61 37.93 -3.00
N ASN A 24 25.38 38.35 -4.25
CA ASN A 24 24.62 37.54 -5.20
C ASN A 24 25.35 36.25 -5.59
N SER A 25 26.68 36.29 -5.67
CA SER A 25 27.52 35.10 -5.87
C SER A 25 27.42 34.15 -4.67
N GLN A 26 27.42 34.65 -3.44
CA GLN A 26 27.24 33.82 -2.24
C GLN A 26 25.83 33.21 -2.17
N LYS A 27 24.78 33.97 -2.53
CA LYS A 27 23.40 33.42 -2.63
C LYS A 27 23.25 32.37 -3.74
N ASN A 28 23.92 32.54 -4.87
CA ASN A 28 23.89 31.55 -5.96
C ASN A 28 24.83 30.35 -5.73
N ASN A 29 25.79 30.46 -4.80
CA ASN A 29 26.72 29.38 -4.41
C ASN A 29 26.28 28.63 -3.15
N GLN A 30 25.23 29.06 -2.46
CA GLN A 30 24.38 28.12 -1.74
C GLN A 30 23.61 27.30 -2.79
N LYS A 31 24.33 26.39 -3.46
CA LYS A 31 23.70 25.13 -3.84
C LYS A 31 23.21 24.56 -2.53
N ASP A 32 21.91 24.34 -2.41
CA ASP A 32 21.37 23.41 -1.43
C ASP A 32 22.24 22.16 -1.51
N VAL A 33 23.14 22.02 -0.54
CA VAL A 33 23.87 20.77 -0.35
C VAL A 33 22.75 19.86 0.13
N ALA A 34 22.11 19.18 -0.81
CA ALA A 34 21.23 18.07 -0.51
C ALA A 34 22.07 17.12 0.34
N TYR A 35 21.88 17.19 1.65
CA TYR A 35 22.41 16.17 2.53
C TYR A 35 21.62 14.92 2.17
N ASP A 36 22.33 13.85 1.83
CA ASP A 36 21.70 12.55 1.69
C ASP A 36 20.91 12.28 2.97
N PRO A 37 19.62 11.92 2.89
CA PRO A 37 18.82 11.65 4.08
C PRO A 37 19.49 10.56 4.90
N ILE A 38 19.74 10.87 6.18
CA ILE A 38 20.23 9.86 7.12
C ILE A 38 19.01 9.15 7.68
N ILE A 39 18.94 7.84 7.42
CA ILE A 39 17.89 6.99 7.95
C ILE A 39 18.47 6.24 9.13
N ASN A 40 17.88 6.47 10.30
CA ASN A 40 18.25 5.76 11.51
C ASN A 40 17.21 4.66 11.76
N TYR A 41 17.68 3.43 11.92
CA TYR A 41 16.87 2.29 12.35
C TYR A 41 17.21 1.96 13.80
N GLU A 42 16.18 1.80 14.61
CA GLU A 42 16.27 1.36 16.00
C GLU A 42 15.45 0.07 16.13
N LEU A 43 16.13 -1.03 16.48
CA LEU A 43 15.45 -2.27 16.83
C LEU A 43 14.67 -2.07 18.13
N THR A 44 13.35 -2.01 18.05
CA THR A 44 12.47 -1.77 19.21
C THR A 44 11.95 -3.06 19.81
N THR A 45 11.83 -4.11 19.00
CA THR A 45 11.32 -5.42 19.43
C THR A 45 12.12 -6.51 18.74
N ASP A 46 12.59 -7.50 19.52
CA ASP A 46 13.28 -8.70 19.03
C ASP A 46 12.71 -9.92 19.75
N LYS A 47 11.91 -10.71 19.03
CA LYS A 47 11.32 -11.98 19.47
C LYS A 47 11.66 -13.05 18.44
N ASP A 48 11.60 -14.32 18.82
CA ASP A 48 12.05 -15.46 18.00
C ASP A 48 11.53 -15.48 16.56
N ASN A 49 10.29 -15.02 16.33
CA ASN A 49 9.65 -14.96 15.02
C ASN A 49 9.15 -13.56 14.62
N TYR A 50 9.58 -12.51 15.34
CA TYR A 50 9.02 -11.17 15.17
C TYR A 50 10.03 -10.08 15.52
N LYS A 51 10.29 -9.19 14.58
CA LYS A 51 11.17 -8.03 14.79
C LYS A 51 10.51 -6.75 14.32
N GLU A 52 10.80 -5.67 15.06
CA GLU A 52 10.36 -4.33 14.70
C GLU A 52 11.54 -3.36 14.71
N TYR A 53 11.66 -2.61 13.63
CA TYR A 53 12.63 -1.56 13.47
C TYR A 53 11.87 -0.24 13.35
N ARG A 54 11.91 0.57 14.41
CA ARG A 54 11.48 1.96 14.29
C ARG A 54 12.47 2.66 13.38
N TYR A 55 11.98 3.43 12.41
CA TYR A 55 12.86 4.25 11.58
C TYR A 55 12.54 5.74 11.73
N SER A 56 13.57 6.56 11.60
CA SER A 56 13.45 8.01 11.52
C SER A 56 14.33 8.52 10.38
N VAL A 57 13.81 9.51 9.65
CA VAL A 57 14.54 10.20 8.58
C VAL A 57 14.94 11.57 9.11
N THR A 58 16.23 11.90 9.06
CA THR A 58 16.72 13.24 9.37
C THR A 58 17.22 13.91 8.09
N GLY A 59 16.61 15.04 7.72
CA GLY A 59 16.82 15.77 6.46
C GLY A 59 15.70 16.81 6.24
N ASP A 60 15.89 17.77 5.32
CA ASP A 60 14.97 18.90 5.11
C ASP A 60 13.76 18.58 4.20
N THR A 61 13.67 17.39 3.58
CA THR A 61 12.55 17.02 2.66
C THR A 61 12.07 15.57 2.80
N LEU A 62 11.25 15.31 3.82
CA LEU A 62 10.66 13.99 4.16
C LEU A 62 9.92 13.26 3.02
N ASP A 63 9.42 13.99 2.01
CA ASP A 63 8.49 13.52 0.98
C ASP A 63 9.16 12.68 -0.14
N ASN A 64 10.38 13.03 -0.57
CA ASN A 64 11.15 12.22 -1.51
C ASN A 64 12.14 11.27 -0.80
N GLU A 65 12.52 11.60 0.43
CA GLU A 65 13.59 10.93 1.19
C GLU A 65 13.15 9.58 1.78
N SER A 66 11.88 9.46 2.18
CA SER A 66 11.30 8.21 2.67
C SER A 66 11.20 7.13 1.58
N LYS A 67 11.02 7.54 0.32
CA LYS A 67 11.00 6.65 -0.84
C LYS A 67 12.38 6.08 -1.15
N LEU A 68 13.43 6.91 -1.11
CA LEU A 68 14.83 6.50 -1.29
C LEU A 68 15.34 5.60 -0.16
N ALA A 69 14.87 5.82 1.08
CA ALA A 69 15.16 4.98 2.23
C ALA A 69 14.68 3.54 2.04
N LEU A 70 13.46 3.41 1.53
CA LEU A 70 12.81 2.15 1.26
C LEU A 70 13.39 1.45 0.02
N GLU A 71 13.75 2.21 -1.02
CA GLU A 71 14.51 1.69 -2.16
C GLU A 71 15.88 1.14 -1.72
N LYS A 72 16.56 1.73 -0.72
CA LYS A 72 17.80 1.17 -0.15
C LYS A 72 17.58 -0.14 0.61
N ILE A 73 16.50 -0.28 1.39
CA ILE A 73 16.12 -1.57 2.01
C ILE A 73 15.88 -2.62 0.91
N GLN A 74 15.27 -2.23 -0.21
CA GLN A 74 15.00 -3.11 -1.34
C GLN A 74 16.26 -3.45 -2.17
N GLN A 75 17.22 -2.52 -2.28
CA GLN A 75 18.43 -2.66 -3.11
C GLN A 75 19.62 -3.29 -2.37
N ASP A 76 19.61 -3.32 -1.03
CA ASP A 76 20.59 -4.05 -0.23
C ASP A 76 19.92 -5.05 0.75
N PRO A 77 19.34 -6.15 0.22
CA PRO A 77 18.73 -7.21 1.03
C PRO A 77 19.70 -7.90 2.00
N ALA A 78 21.02 -7.68 1.86
CA ALA A 78 22.04 -8.24 2.75
C ALA A 78 22.08 -7.55 4.12
N SER A 79 21.36 -6.44 4.30
CA SER A 79 21.18 -5.76 5.59
C SER A 79 19.99 -6.26 6.43
N LEU A 80 19.05 -7.01 5.81
CA LEU A 80 17.99 -7.74 6.52
C LEU A 80 18.43 -9.19 6.74
N SER A 81 18.05 -9.80 7.86
CA SER A 81 18.67 -11.02 8.45
C SER A 81 18.69 -12.27 7.55
N TYR A 82 18.06 -12.23 6.37
CA TYR A 82 17.51 -13.43 5.74
C TYR A 82 17.72 -13.56 4.22
N GLY A 83 18.42 -12.62 3.55
CA GLY A 83 18.97 -12.75 2.19
C GLY A 83 18.31 -13.82 1.30
N ALA A 84 17.10 -13.56 0.83
CA ALA A 84 16.22 -14.54 0.23
C ALA A 84 15.59 -14.02 -1.07
N LYS A 85 15.17 -14.94 -1.95
CA LYS A 85 14.44 -14.56 -3.17
C LYS A 85 13.05 -14.09 -2.76
N GLU A 86 12.65 -12.92 -3.23
CA GLU A 86 11.28 -12.41 -3.08
C GLU A 86 10.31 -13.37 -3.77
N ILE A 87 9.26 -13.75 -3.06
CA ILE A 87 8.09 -14.43 -3.59
C ILE A 87 7.04 -13.35 -3.85
N ASP A 88 6.46 -13.38 -5.05
CA ASP A 88 5.28 -12.56 -5.30
C ASP A 88 4.15 -13.01 -4.37
N LEU A 89 3.79 -12.14 -3.42
CA LEU A 89 2.70 -12.35 -2.46
C LEU A 89 1.36 -12.65 -3.13
N THR A 90 1.25 -12.20 -4.37
CA THR A 90 0.07 -12.30 -5.17
C THR A 90 0.51 -12.84 -6.52
N ASN A 91 0.22 -14.10 -6.83
CA ASN A 91 -0.07 -14.40 -8.24
C ASN A 91 -1.43 -13.72 -8.55
N GLU A 92 -1.44 -12.39 -8.47
CA GLU A 92 -2.51 -11.51 -8.91
C GLU A 92 -2.63 -11.83 -10.40
N LEU A 93 -3.81 -12.27 -10.83
CA LEU A 93 -4.13 -12.36 -12.25
C LEU A 93 -4.34 -10.93 -12.75
N LYS A 94 -3.25 -10.15 -12.76
CA LYS A 94 -3.29 -8.70 -12.92
C LYS A 94 -3.53 -8.24 -14.36
N ASP A 95 -3.51 -9.18 -15.32
CA ASP A 95 -3.54 -8.87 -16.76
C ASP A 95 -4.73 -9.48 -17.52
N LEU A 96 -5.91 -9.56 -16.88
CA LEU A 96 -7.16 -9.83 -17.61
C LEU A 96 -8.34 -8.93 -17.22
N THR A 97 -8.20 -8.07 -16.20
CA THR A 97 -9.12 -6.94 -16.04
C THR A 97 -8.76 -5.94 -17.15
N PRO A 98 -9.62 -5.67 -18.14
CA PRO A 98 -9.49 -4.38 -18.77
C PRO A 98 -9.72 -3.39 -17.62
N GLN A 99 -8.85 -2.38 -17.49
CA GLN A 99 -9.24 -1.17 -16.79
C GLN A 99 -10.40 -0.59 -17.60
N ILE A 100 -11.63 -1.00 -17.29
CA ILE A 100 -12.82 -0.56 -18.00
C ILE A 100 -13.20 0.77 -17.39
N ASP A 101 -12.56 1.84 -17.86
CA ASP A 101 -13.06 3.19 -17.66
C ASP A 101 -14.36 3.33 -18.49
N GLY A 102 -15.51 3.07 -17.89
CA GLY A 102 -16.81 3.27 -18.53
C GLY A 102 -18.00 2.70 -17.77
N ASP A 103 -19.13 3.40 -17.84
CA ASP A 103 -20.43 3.01 -17.26
C ASP A 103 -20.85 1.62 -17.76
N TYR A 104 -20.82 0.58 -16.92
CA TYR A 104 -21.34 -0.74 -17.31
C TYR A 104 -22.17 -1.43 -16.25
N TYR A 105 -23.46 -1.47 -16.56
CA TYR A 105 -24.43 -2.41 -16.05
C TYR A 105 -24.20 -3.76 -16.77
N ASN A 106 -23.88 -4.83 -16.04
CA ASN A 106 -23.67 -6.22 -16.51
C ASN A 106 -22.31 -6.55 -17.17
N SER A 107 -21.33 -6.97 -16.37
CA SER A 107 -20.06 -7.51 -16.88
C SER A 107 -19.90 -9.00 -16.56
N PHE A 108 -19.46 -9.76 -17.56
CA PHE A 108 -19.15 -11.19 -17.49
C PHE A 108 -17.64 -11.36 -17.72
N MET A 109 -16.93 -11.91 -16.74
CA MET A 109 -15.48 -12.12 -16.82
C MET A 109 -15.15 -13.60 -16.63
N VAL A 110 -14.13 -14.10 -17.32
CA VAL A 110 -13.71 -15.51 -17.29
C VAL A 110 -12.21 -15.61 -17.04
N TYR A 111 -11.82 -16.45 -16.09
CA TYR A 111 -10.44 -16.71 -15.68
C TYR A 111 -10.16 -18.21 -15.69
N GLN A 112 -8.92 -18.60 -15.95
CA GLN A 112 -8.48 -20.01 -15.91
C GLN A 112 -7.36 -20.16 -14.89
N ILE A 113 -7.53 -21.04 -13.90
CA ILE A 113 -6.49 -21.40 -12.93
C ILE A 113 -6.36 -22.93 -12.92
N GLY A 114 -5.21 -23.44 -13.36
CA GLY A 114 -5.05 -24.88 -13.58
C GLY A 114 -6.07 -25.39 -14.58
N GLU A 115 -6.81 -26.44 -14.21
CA GLU A 115 -7.89 -27.02 -15.02
C GLU A 115 -9.25 -26.33 -14.82
N ASN A 116 -9.37 -25.44 -13.82
CA ASN A 116 -10.63 -24.82 -13.46
C ASN A 116 -10.85 -23.48 -14.17
N GLN A 117 -12.05 -23.30 -14.71
CA GLN A 117 -12.56 -22.06 -15.26
C GLN A 117 -13.39 -21.34 -14.20
N TYR A 118 -13.06 -20.09 -13.90
CA TYR A 118 -13.80 -19.24 -13.00
C TYR A 118 -14.52 -18.14 -13.77
N THR A 119 -15.81 -17.98 -13.53
CA THR A 119 -16.64 -16.99 -14.19
C THR A 119 -17.22 -16.03 -13.16
N PHE A 120 -17.15 -14.73 -13.43
CA PHE A 120 -17.77 -13.67 -12.63
C PHE A 120 -18.91 -13.07 -13.45
N ASP A 121 -20.10 -13.09 -12.88
CA ASP A 121 -21.33 -12.58 -13.49
C ASP A 121 -21.95 -11.53 -12.57
N GLY A 122 -22.26 -10.35 -13.10
CA GLY A 122 -22.99 -9.30 -12.39
C GLY A 122 -24.32 -9.06 -13.10
N THR A 123 -25.42 -9.30 -12.40
CA THR A 123 -26.77 -9.01 -12.90
C THR A 123 -27.33 -7.81 -12.16
N GLU A 124 -27.65 -6.75 -12.90
CA GLU A 124 -28.34 -5.57 -12.36
C GLU A 124 -29.73 -5.96 -11.82
N ASP A 125 -30.04 -5.52 -10.61
CA ASP A 125 -31.38 -5.60 -10.04
C ASP A 125 -32.11 -4.24 -10.13
N GLN A 126 -33.27 -4.11 -9.49
CA GLN A 126 -33.90 -2.80 -9.39
C GLN A 126 -33.09 -1.92 -8.41
N TRP A 127 -32.90 -0.63 -8.74
CA TRP A 127 -32.29 0.40 -7.86
C TRP A 127 -30.75 0.48 -7.87
N ASP A 128 -30.10 0.10 -8.97
CA ASP A 128 -28.64 0.21 -9.14
C ASP A 128 -27.86 -0.67 -8.17
N HIS A 129 -28.46 -1.78 -7.74
CA HIS A 129 -27.74 -2.88 -7.11
C HIS A 129 -27.50 -4.00 -8.11
N TYR A 130 -26.61 -4.90 -7.73
CA TYR A 130 -26.11 -5.95 -8.58
C TYR A 130 -25.95 -7.22 -7.78
N ASP A 131 -26.59 -8.28 -8.25
CA ASP A 131 -26.29 -9.63 -7.80
C ASP A 131 -25.04 -10.11 -8.52
N TYR A 132 -23.97 -10.31 -7.76
CA TYR A 132 -22.74 -10.89 -8.29
C TYR A 132 -22.63 -12.34 -7.89
N ALA A 133 -22.35 -13.17 -8.88
CA ALA A 133 -22.10 -14.58 -8.70
C ALA A 133 -20.74 -14.97 -9.28
N ILE A 134 -20.08 -15.91 -8.60
CA ILE A 134 -18.87 -16.55 -9.11
C ILE A 134 -19.13 -18.02 -9.28
N TYR A 135 -18.71 -18.53 -10.43
CA TYR A 135 -18.84 -19.92 -10.82
C TYR A 135 -17.46 -20.54 -11.01
N GLU A 136 -17.31 -21.81 -10.66
CA GLU A 136 -16.17 -22.66 -11.00
C GLU A 136 -16.67 -23.84 -11.82
N ASN A 137 -16.22 -23.95 -13.08
CA ASN A 137 -16.68 -24.95 -14.03
C ASN A 137 -18.22 -25.07 -14.03
N ASP A 138 -18.91 -23.93 -14.16
CA ASP A 138 -20.37 -23.76 -14.11
C ASP A 138 -21.05 -24.00 -12.75
N ASN A 139 -20.30 -24.38 -11.70
CA ASN A 139 -20.86 -24.50 -10.35
C ASN A 139 -20.78 -23.18 -9.60
N LYS A 140 -21.93 -22.64 -9.16
CA LYS A 140 -21.96 -21.39 -8.38
C LYS A 140 -21.28 -21.59 -7.03
N LEU A 141 -20.15 -20.90 -6.82
CA LEU A 141 -19.37 -20.89 -5.58
C LEU A 141 -19.83 -19.81 -4.61
N PHE A 142 -20.24 -18.67 -5.16
CA PHE A 142 -20.55 -17.47 -4.41
C PHE A 142 -21.66 -16.71 -5.10
N GLU A 143 -22.54 -16.13 -4.31
CA GLU A 143 -23.54 -15.16 -4.76
C GLU A 143 -23.71 -14.14 -3.64
N ARG A 144 -23.64 -12.86 -3.99
CA ARG A 144 -23.89 -11.79 -3.04
C ARG A 144 -24.48 -10.58 -3.73
N HIS A 145 -25.38 -9.95 -3.01
CA HIS A 145 -26.03 -8.73 -3.42
C HIS A 145 -25.15 -7.54 -3.04
N PHE A 146 -24.73 -6.76 -4.03
CA PHE A 146 -23.89 -5.58 -3.84
C PHE A 146 -24.62 -4.33 -4.30
N CYS A 147 -24.54 -3.27 -3.51
CA CYS A 147 -25.00 -1.96 -3.93
C CYS A 147 -23.82 -1.17 -4.50
N PHE A 148 -24.03 -0.37 -5.55
CA PHE A 148 -23.05 0.65 -5.93
C PHE A 148 -23.61 2.05 -5.80
N PRO A 149 -22.80 3.01 -5.37
CA PRO A 149 -23.16 4.40 -5.55
C PRO A 149 -23.19 4.68 -7.04
N ASN A 150 -24.34 5.17 -7.53
CA ASN A 150 -24.60 5.71 -8.87
C ASN A 150 -23.59 6.74 -9.42
N LYS A 151 -22.49 7.00 -8.71
CA LYS A 151 -21.45 7.97 -9.04
C LYS A 151 -20.02 7.41 -9.01
N ARG A 152 -19.82 6.16 -8.59
CA ARG A 152 -18.51 5.51 -8.73
C ARG A 152 -18.54 4.61 -9.95
N THR A 153 -17.80 5.03 -10.97
CA THR A 153 -17.49 4.25 -12.17
C THR A 153 -16.45 3.15 -11.94
N GLU A 154 -15.95 3.00 -10.70
CA GLU A 154 -14.81 2.13 -10.39
C GLU A 154 -15.21 1.10 -9.33
N PHE A 155 -15.42 -0.13 -9.79
CA PHE A 155 -15.49 -1.33 -8.95
C PHE A 155 -14.08 -1.87 -8.75
N ASN A 156 -13.60 -1.85 -7.50
CA ASN A 156 -12.32 -2.46 -7.16
C ASN A 156 -12.53 -3.94 -6.86
N LEU A 157 -12.39 -4.78 -7.89
CA LEU A 157 -12.23 -6.22 -7.76
C LEU A 157 -10.79 -6.59 -8.04
N SER A 158 -10.15 -7.24 -7.07
CA SER A 158 -8.84 -7.86 -7.27
C SER A 158 -8.99 -9.37 -7.13
N ILE A 159 -8.42 -10.11 -8.07
CA ILE A 159 -8.47 -11.57 -8.10
C ILE A 159 -7.06 -12.12 -7.93
N TYR A 160 -6.94 -13.16 -7.11
CA TYR A 160 -5.68 -13.77 -6.72
C TYR A 160 -5.76 -15.27 -6.93
N ASN A 161 -4.65 -15.86 -7.39
CA ASN A 161 -4.42 -17.30 -7.28
C ASN A 161 -3.53 -17.58 -6.05
N ILE A 162 -4.11 -18.19 -5.03
CA ILE A 162 -3.46 -18.47 -3.74
C ILE A 162 -3.51 -19.98 -3.49
N ASN A 163 -2.35 -20.66 -3.61
CA ASN A 163 -2.25 -22.12 -3.52
C ASN A 163 -3.17 -22.88 -4.48
N ASN A 164 -3.25 -22.45 -5.75
CA ASN A 164 -4.18 -23.00 -6.75
C ASN A 164 -5.66 -22.88 -6.36
N GLN A 165 -6.00 -21.96 -5.46
CA GLN A 165 -7.37 -21.62 -5.11
C GLN A 165 -7.63 -20.16 -5.48
N LEU A 166 -8.85 -19.91 -5.97
CA LEU A 166 -9.32 -18.56 -6.22
C LEU A 166 -9.50 -17.83 -4.87
N ALA A 167 -8.90 -16.65 -4.78
CA ALA A 167 -9.27 -15.64 -3.80
C ALA A 167 -9.64 -14.36 -4.54
N PHE A 168 -10.53 -13.56 -3.98
CA PHE A 168 -10.81 -12.24 -4.53
C PHE A 168 -11.20 -11.26 -3.43
N THR A 169 -10.82 -10.00 -3.65
CA THR A 169 -11.21 -8.89 -2.79
C THR A 169 -12.09 -7.92 -3.53
N PHE A 170 -13.14 -7.44 -2.87
CA PHE A 170 -14.10 -6.49 -3.42
C PHE A 170 -14.43 -5.41 -2.39
N ASP A 171 -14.73 -4.20 -2.86
CA ASP A 171 -15.29 -3.16 -2.00
C ASP A 171 -16.80 -3.37 -1.86
N GLU A 172 -17.26 -3.67 -0.64
CA GLU A 172 -18.68 -3.71 -0.28
C GLU A 172 -19.12 -2.33 0.24
N CYS A 173 -20.32 -1.89 -0.15
CA CYS A 173 -20.97 -0.74 0.46
C CYS A 173 -22.22 -1.16 1.22
N PHE A 174 -22.46 -0.52 2.36
CA PHE A 174 -23.63 -0.80 3.19
C PHE A 174 -24.74 0.21 2.93
N LEU A 175 -25.96 -0.31 2.80
CA LEU A 175 -27.17 0.49 2.86
C LEU A 175 -27.55 0.76 4.32
N VAL A 176 -27.60 2.03 4.69
CA VAL A 176 -28.18 2.49 5.95
C VAL A 176 -29.49 3.18 5.61
N GLU A 177 -30.62 2.62 6.05
CA GLU A 177 -31.97 3.15 5.79
C GLU A 177 -32.29 3.37 4.29
N GLY A 178 -31.79 2.47 3.42
CA GLY A 178 -32.01 2.56 1.98
C GLY A 178 -31.18 3.64 1.28
N LYS A 179 -30.15 4.17 1.96
CA LYS A 179 -29.16 5.06 1.37
C LYS A 179 -27.77 4.45 1.50
N ILE A 180 -26.98 4.61 0.46
CA ILE A 180 -25.58 4.18 0.45
C ILE A 180 -24.80 5.07 1.41
N ASN A 181 -24.16 4.45 2.41
CA ASN A 181 -23.21 5.16 3.24
C ASN A 181 -21.83 5.12 2.58
N GLU A 182 -21.51 6.16 1.81
CA GLU A 182 -20.20 6.29 1.15
C GLU A 182 -19.01 6.38 2.13
N GLN A 183 -19.25 6.50 3.44
CA GLN A 183 -18.20 6.55 4.45
C GLN A 183 -17.79 5.16 4.99
N ASP A 184 -18.59 4.12 4.73
CA ASP A 184 -18.41 2.77 5.29
C ASP A 184 -18.09 1.73 4.21
N PHE A 185 -17.23 2.05 3.24
CA PHE A 185 -16.73 1.02 2.34
C PHE A 185 -15.79 0.08 3.08
N THR A 186 -16.04 -1.22 2.97
CA THR A 186 -15.11 -2.25 3.44
C THR A 186 -14.59 -3.06 2.27
N THR A 187 -13.28 -3.24 2.21
CA THR A 187 -12.72 -4.25 1.32
C THR A 187 -12.85 -5.60 2.01
N ASP A 188 -13.48 -6.56 1.35
CA ASP A 188 -13.65 -7.89 1.91
C ASP A 188 -12.90 -8.94 1.12
N LEU A 189 -12.66 -10.09 1.76
CA LEU A 189 -12.00 -11.23 1.16
C LEU A 189 -12.94 -12.44 1.11
N TYR A 190 -13.03 -13.05 -0.05
CA TYR A 190 -13.51 -14.42 -0.21
C TYR A 190 -12.34 -15.33 -0.58
N TYR A 191 -12.29 -16.51 0.04
CA TYR A 191 -11.28 -17.51 -0.23
C TYR A 191 -11.84 -18.91 -0.01
N ALA A 192 -11.62 -19.81 -0.98
CA ALA A 192 -11.90 -21.23 -0.86
C ALA A 192 -13.34 -21.58 -0.39
N GLY A 193 -14.36 -20.86 -0.85
CA GLY A 193 -15.75 -21.11 -0.46
C GLY A 193 -16.27 -20.20 0.66
N GLU A 194 -15.39 -19.48 1.35
CA GLU A 194 -15.72 -18.79 2.60
C GLU A 194 -15.57 -17.28 2.50
N TYR A 195 -16.52 -16.55 3.12
CA TYR A 195 -16.43 -15.12 3.34
C TYR A 195 -15.61 -14.84 4.62
N ILE A 196 -14.35 -14.47 4.40
CA ILE A 196 -13.32 -14.42 5.44
C ILE A 196 -13.59 -13.32 6.47
N ASN A 197 -14.16 -12.19 6.03
CA ASN A 197 -14.45 -11.05 6.89
C ASN A 197 -15.49 -11.39 7.97
N GLU A 198 -16.59 -12.05 7.60
CA GLU A 198 -17.59 -12.55 8.55
C GLU A 198 -17.03 -13.65 9.45
N LYS A 199 -16.31 -14.62 8.85
CA LYS A 199 -15.73 -15.76 9.59
C LYS A 199 -14.87 -15.32 10.78
N TYR A 200 -14.10 -14.23 10.64
CA TYR A 200 -13.20 -13.75 11.68
C TYR A 200 -13.67 -12.47 12.40
N GLY A 201 -14.79 -11.88 11.97
CA GLY A 201 -15.27 -10.60 12.48
C GLY A 201 -14.25 -9.48 12.27
N ILE A 202 -13.82 -9.30 11.02
CA ILE A 202 -12.79 -8.34 10.58
C ILE A 202 -13.31 -7.51 9.39
N LYS A 203 -12.64 -6.41 9.07
CA LYS A 203 -13.00 -5.49 7.96
C LYS A 203 -11.75 -5.03 7.19
N ASN A 204 -11.91 -4.54 5.96
CA ASN A 204 -10.83 -3.96 5.15
C ASN A 204 -9.66 -4.93 4.93
N THR A 205 -10.00 -6.14 4.48
CA THR A 205 -9.05 -7.19 4.18
C THR A 205 -8.38 -6.94 2.84
N THR A 206 -7.05 -6.90 2.80
CA THR A 206 -6.26 -6.63 1.60
C THR A 206 -5.07 -7.57 1.50
N LYS A 207 -4.52 -7.66 0.28
CA LYS A 207 -3.28 -8.40 -0.03
C LYS A 207 -3.23 -9.81 0.57
N PRO A 208 -4.22 -10.67 0.24
CA PRO A 208 -4.17 -12.07 0.65
C PRO A 208 -2.95 -12.76 0.02
N PHE A 209 -2.32 -13.65 0.78
CA PHE A 209 -1.12 -14.37 0.40
C PHE A 209 -1.14 -15.81 0.93
N ALA A 210 -0.23 -16.63 0.44
CA ALA A 210 -0.05 -18.02 0.88
C ALA A 210 1.37 -18.30 1.37
N TRP A 211 1.46 -19.08 2.44
CA TRP A 211 2.71 -19.69 2.88
C TRP A 211 2.44 -21.06 3.47
N ASN A 212 3.19 -22.10 3.04
CA ASN A 212 3.02 -23.48 3.52
C ASN A 212 1.56 -23.98 3.56
N ASN A 213 0.79 -23.73 2.48
CA ASN A 213 -0.64 -24.06 2.37
C ASN A 213 -1.58 -23.34 3.35
N LYS A 214 -1.09 -22.32 4.07
CA LYS A 214 -1.88 -21.48 4.97
C LYS A 214 -2.17 -20.14 4.31
N LEU A 215 -3.35 -19.59 4.58
CA LEU A 215 -3.78 -18.26 4.14
C LEU A 215 -3.23 -17.21 5.10
N GLY A 216 -2.67 -16.13 4.56
CA GLY A 216 -2.46 -14.89 5.29
C GLY A 216 -3.06 -13.68 4.57
N PHE A 217 -3.30 -12.61 5.29
CA PHE A 217 -3.86 -11.36 4.77
C PHE A 217 -3.67 -10.20 5.75
N PHE A 218 -3.83 -8.97 5.26
CA PHE A 218 -3.84 -7.76 6.07
C PHE A 218 -5.27 -7.33 6.29
N THR A 219 -5.62 -6.86 7.49
CA THR A 219 -7.02 -6.53 7.81
C THR A 219 -7.12 -5.50 8.93
N LYS A 220 -8.32 -5.04 9.23
CA LYS A 220 -8.64 -4.22 10.40
C LYS A 220 -9.65 -4.91 11.33
N LYS A 221 -9.45 -4.74 12.63
CA LYS A 221 -10.39 -5.12 13.69
C LYS A 221 -10.35 -4.07 14.79
N ASP A 222 -11.52 -3.58 15.20
CA ASP A 222 -11.62 -2.53 16.24
C ASP A 222 -10.72 -1.31 15.96
N ASP A 223 -10.71 -0.87 14.69
CA ASP A 223 -9.92 0.25 14.15
C ASP A 223 -8.39 0.09 14.19
N LEU A 224 -7.90 -1.08 14.61
CA LEU A 224 -6.51 -1.46 14.53
C LEU A 224 -6.26 -2.36 13.33
N ALA A 225 -5.12 -2.19 12.69
CA ALA A 225 -4.63 -3.00 11.58
C ALA A 225 -3.82 -4.19 12.10
N TYR A 226 -4.02 -5.35 11.49
CA TYR A 226 -3.39 -6.62 11.83
C TYR A 226 -2.92 -7.34 10.58
N VAL A 227 -1.91 -8.19 10.76
CA VAL A 227 -1.63 -9.31 9.86
C VAL A 227 -2.30 -10.54 10.44
N TYR A 228 -3.09 -11.24 9.64
CA TYR A 228 -3.63 -12.55 9.98
C TYR A 228 -2.88 -13.62 9.20
N PHE A 229 -2.63 -14.75 9.86
CA PHE A 229 -2.06 -15.94 9.24
C PHE A 229 -2.67 -17.18 9.89
N ASP A 230 -3.12 -18.12 9.08
CA ASP A 230 -3.77 -19.36 9.55
C ASP A 230 -4.98 -19.09 10.47
N GLY A 231 -5.75 -18.05 10.15
CA GLY A 231 -6.95 -17.64 10.89
C GLY A 231 -6.70 -16.94 12.23
N GLN A 232 -5.46 -16.59 12.56
CA GLN A 232 -5.11 -15.86 13.79
C GLN A 232 -4.32 -14.59 13.49
N PRO A 233 -4.50 -13.50 14.27
CA PRO A 233 -3.59 -12.37 14.20
C PRO A 233 -2.18 -12.79 14.60
N ILE A 234 -1.18 -12.35 13.84
CA ILE A 234 0.24 -12.57 14.12
C ILE A 234 0.95 -11.24 14.34
N GLY A 235 1.85 -11.21 15.33
CA GLY A 235 2.54 -9.98 15.72
C GLY A 235 1.67 -8.99 16.49
N ASP A 236 2.13 -7.75 16.54
CA ASP A 236 1.42 -6.67 17.23
C ASP A 236 0.43 -5.96 16.28
N SER A 237 -0.49 -5.19 16.87
CA SER A 237 -1.43 -4.34 16.13
C SER A 237 -0.84 -2.97 15.76
N PHE A 238 -1.34 -2.37 14.69
CA PHE A 238 -0.93 -1.05 14.19
C PHE A 238 -2.14 -0.14 13.99
N THR A 239 -1.94 1.16 13.83
CA THR A 239 -3.02 2.06 13.34
C THR A 239 -3.21 1.96 11.83
N GLY A 240 -2.18 1.50 11.12
CA GLY A 240 -2.24 1.24 9.68
C GLY A 240 -1.06 0.39 9.22
N ILE A 241 -1.31 -0.45 8.22
CA ILE A 241 -0.30 -1.21 7.50
C ILE A 241 -0.34 -0.77 6.03
N HIS A 242 0.82 -0.51 5.45
CA HIS A 242 0.92 -0.07 4.07
C HIS A 242 0.76 -1.27 3.13
N THR A 243 -0.31 -1.27 2.32
CA THR A 243 -0.66 -2.38 1.43
C THR A 243 -0.87 -1.94 -0.03
N THR A 244 -0.83 -0.64 -0.31
CA THR A 244 -1.01 -0.05 -1.64
C THR A 244 0.03 1.05 -1.90
N ALA A 245 0.34 1.27 -3.19
CA ALA A 245 1.37 2.22 -3.61
C ALA A 245 0.84 3.64 -3.85
N CYS A 246 -0.48 3.85 -3.84
CA CYS A 246 -1.06 5.18 -4.04
C CYS A 246 -1.07 5.96 -2.73
N CYS A 247 -0.74 7.25 -2.87
CA CYS A 247 -1.22 8.30 -1.98
C CYS A 247 -0.64 8.28 -0.56
N ALA A 248 0.47 7.58 -0.34
CA ALA A 248 1.25 7.60 0.90
C ALA A 248 2.64 8.20 0.66
N ASP A 249 3.18 8.85 1.70
CA ASP A 249 4.57 9.34 1.76
C ASP A 249 5.61 8.19 1.80
N PHE A 250 5.19 6.92 1.75
CA PHE A 250 6.01 5.72 1.94
C PHE A 250 5.63 4.62 0.93
N GLY A 251 6.62 3.98 0.30
CA GLY A 251 6.47 3.05 -0.82
C GLY A 251 6.81 1.57 -0.55
N LEU A 252 6.84 1.11 0.70
CA LEU A 252 7.10 -0.30 1.00
C LEU A 252 5.80 -1.10 1.03
N LEU A 253 5.48 -1.71 -0.10
CA LEU A 253 4.48 -2.77 -0.14
C LEU A 253 4.95 -3.97 0.68
N PRO A 254 4.02 -4.77 1.24
CA PRO A 254 4.40 -6.01 1.90
C PRO A 254 5.17 -6.92 0.94
N LYS A 255 6.10 -7.72 1.48
CA LYS A 255 6.92 -8.69 0.74
C LYS A 255 7.05 -9.98 1.53
N LEU A 256 6.88 -11.13 0.87
CA LEU A 256 7.17 -12.44 1.45
C LEU A 256 8.41 -13.03 0.79
N TYR A 257 9.32 -13.55 1.60
CA TYR A 257 10.54 -14.17 1.14
C TYR A 257 10.41 -15.71 1.15
N ASP A 258 11.20 -16.37 0.31
CA ASP A 258 11.19 -17.83 0.13
C ASP A 258 11.60 -18.68 1.34
N ASN A 259 11.99 -18.03 2.42
CA ASN A 259 12.26 -18.62 3.72
C ASN A 259 11.15 -18.35 4.76
N GLY A 260 10.02 -17.78 4.33
CA GLY A 260 8.84 -17.55 5.16
C GLY A 260 8.87 -16.25 5.93
N VAL A 261 9.80 -15.34 5.63
CA VAL A 261 9.83 -14.03 6.27
C VAL A 261 8.90 -13.08 5.52
N LEU A 262 7.90 -12.54 6.22
CA LEU A 262 7.04 -11.46 5.76
C LEU A 262 7.62 -10.13 6.26
N VAL A 263 7.82 -9.17 5.35
CA VAL A 263 8.29 -7.82 5.65
C VAL A 263 7.26 -6.80 5.18
N PHE A 264 6.92 -5.84 6.03
CA PHE A 264 6.00 -4.76 5.69
C PHE A 264 6.28 -3.50 6.49
N ALA A 265 5.76 -2.36 6.00
CA ALA A 265 5.77 -1.11 6.73
C ALA A 265 4.44 -0.88 7.45
N ALA A 266 4.51 -0.40 8.69
CA ALA A 266 3.34 -0.10 9.50
C ALA A 266 3.56 1.10 10.41
N GLY A 267 2.46 1.72 10.87
CA GLY A 267 2.49 2.88 11.75
C GLY A 267 1.59 2.70 12.96
N ARG A 268 2.03 3.20 14.13
CA ARG A 268 1.20 3.24 15.36
C ARG A 268 0.58 4.62 15.63
N ASN A 269 1.05 5.65 14.94
CA ASN A 269 0.50 6.99 14.94
C ASN A 269 1.10 7.77 13.74
N LYS A 270 0.91 9.09 13.70
CA LYS A 270 1.39 9.95 12.59
C LYS A 270 2.91 10.12 12.52
N THR A 271 3.65 9.76 13.58
CA THR A 271 5.09 10.02 13.69
C THR A 271 5.92 8.76 13.90
N ASP A 272 5.29 7.67 14.35
CA ASP A 272 5.97 6.41 14.66
C ASP A 272 5.70 5.37 13.57
N PHE A 273 6.72 5.16 12.76
CA PHE A 273 6.74 4.20 11.65
C PHE A 273 7.74 3.08 11.91
N TYR A 274 7.39 1.89 11.43
CA TYR A 274 8.10 0.65 11.69
C TYR A 274 8.26 -0.14 10.40
N ILE A 275 9.42 -0.76 10.24
CA ILE A 275 9.59 -1.93 9.40
C ILE A 275 9.42 -3.15 10.29
N VAL A 276 8.55 -4.06 9.88
CA VAL A 276 8.21 -5.25 10.64
C VAL A 276 8.65 -6.47 9.86
N GLU A 277 9.35 -7.38 10.53
CA GLU A 277 9.68 -8.71 10.01
C GLU A 277 8.93 -9.76 10.84
N ILE A 278 8.21 -10.66 10.18
CA ILE A 278 7.56 -11.80 10.83
C ILE A 278 7.99 -13.08 10.14
N LYS A 279 8.50 -14.05 10.89
CA LYS A 279 8.78 -15.38 10.37
C LYS A 279 7.52 -16.24 10.50
N LEU A 280 7.03 -16.73 9.35
CA LEU A 280 5.84 -17.56 9.25
C LEU A 280 6.20 -19.04 9.43
N ASP A 281 5.59 -19.69 10.43
CA ASP A 281 5.76 -21.11 10.77
C ASP A 281 4.58 -21.98 10.30
#